data_AF-A0A1T4WHT8-F1
#
_entry.id   AF-A0A1T4WHT8-F1
#
_cell.length_a   1.000
_cell.length_b   1.000
_cell.length_c   1.000
_cell.angle_alpha   90.00
_cell.angle_beta   90.00
_cell.angle_gamma   90.00
#
_symmetry.space_group_name_H-M   'P 1'
#
loop_
_entity.id
_entity.type
_entity.pdbx_description
1 polymer ?
#
loop_
_entity_poly.entity_id
_entity_poly.type
_entity_poly.pdbx_seq_one_letter_code
_entity_poly.pdbx_strand_id
1 'polypeptide(L)'
;MVNLKITLCPSDPVLTRLNKALRIMMVITILAVIALVVFTVGMLPHFEVNNLFDIPVNSELLGASAFLPEGYIGIWTALPFAMWLFLAVEGVPLAAEEATNPARDMPRGIIASMLFLLLFAALVLFLVPGGAGAEAMKSHTAPLVGALQAIYGNNSIIAKFVNIIGLFGLIASFFSIIYAYSRQVFALSRAGYLPRWLCCLNRWN
;
A
#
# COMPACT_ATOMS: atom_id res chain seq x y z
N MET A 1 -35.41 -2.36 12.53
CA MET A 1 -34.41 -2.46 13.62
C MET A 1 -34.37 -3.90 14.10
N VAL A 2 -33.64 -4.78 13.40
CA VAL A 2 -33.45 -6.16 13.87
C VAL A 2 -32.26 -6.13 14.82
N ASN A 3 -32.54 -6.34 16.10
CA ASN A 3 -31.56 -6.56 17.16
C ASN A 3 -30.76 -7.83 16.84
N LEU A 4 -29.70 -7.68 16.05
CA LEU A 4 -28.72 -8.73 15.81
C LEU A 4 -27.68 -8.71 16.94
N LYS A 5 -28.15 -8.96 18.17
CA LYS A 5 -27.27 -9.29 19.29
C LYS A 5 -26.91 -10.77 19.12
N ILE A 6 -26.03 -11.05 18.15
CA ILE A 6 -25.33 -12.33 18.12
C ILE A 6 -24.45 -12.30 19.36
N THR A 7 -24.92 -12.93 20.43
CA THR A 7 -24.11 -13.26 21.60
C THR A 7 -23.08 -14.28 21.11
N LEU A 8 -22.02 -13.79 20.46
CA LEU A 8 -20.92 -14.60 19.97
C LEU A 8 -20.27 -15.27 21.18
N CYS A 9 -20.34 -16.59 21.23
CA CYS A 9 -19.56 -17.34 22.20
C CYS A 9 -18.08 -17.20 21.78
N PRO A 10 -17.13 -16.92 22.70
CA PRO A 10 -15.72 -16.78 22.34
C PRO A 10 -15.09 -18.02 21.68
N SER A 11 -15.83 -19.13 21.54
CA SER A 11 -15.40 -20.39 20.92
C SER A 11 -15.99 -20.67 19.52
N ASP A 12 -16.62 -19.70 18.84
CA ASP A 12 -17.19 -19.98 17.52
C ASP A 12 -16.08 -20.28 16.48
N PRO A 13 -16.19 -21.38 15.71
CA PRO A 13 -15.15 -21.79 14.75
C PRO A 13 -14.95 -20.77 13.62
N VAL A 14 -15.95 -19.94 13.34
CA VAL A 14 -15.88 -18.85 12.34
C VAL A 14 -15.00 -17.69 12.84
N LEU A 15 -15.21 -17.23 14.08
CA LEU A 15 -14.39 -16.18 14.71
C LEU A 15 -12.92 -16.60 14.81
N THR A 16 -12.68 -17.88 15.12
CA THR A 16 -11.32 -18.41 15.22
C THR A 16 -10.60 -18.42 13.87
N ARG A 17 -11.31 -18.72 12.77
CA ARG A 17 -10.73 -18.66 11.40
C ARG A 17 -10.44 -17.23 10.97
N LEU A 18 -11.34 -16.30 11.30
CA LEU A 18 -11.17 -14.89 11.00
C LEU A 18 -9.96 -14.28 11.71
N ASN A 19 -9.84 -14.52 13.02
CA ASN A 19 -8.71 -14.05 13.80
C ASN A 19 -7.37 -14.60 13.29
N LYS A 20 -7.34 -15.87 12.83
CA LYS A 20 -6.14 -16.44 12.20
C LYS A 20 -5.79 -15.74 10.89
N ALA A 21 -6.77 -15.46 10.03
CA ALA A 21 -6.55 -14.75 8.77
C ALA A 21 -6.01 -13.33 9.01
N LEU A 22 -6.64 -12.55 9.89
CA LEU A 22 -6.18 -11.20 10.25
C LEU A 22 -4.75 -11.22 10.82
N ARG A 23 -4.40 -12.23 11.63
CA ARG A 23 -3.06 -12.37 12.19
C ARG A 23 -2.01 -12.68 11.12
N ILE A 24 -2.33 -13.53 10.13
CA ILE A 24 -1.44 -13.81 8.99
C ILE A 24 -1.20 -12.53 8.18
N MET A 25 -2.27 -11.78 7.90
CA MET A 25 -2.19 -10.51 7.18
C MET A 25 -1.29 -9.51 7.89
N MET A 26 -1.45 -9.36 9.21
CA MET A 26 -0.60 -8.50 10.04
C MET A 26 0.89 -8.91 9.95
N VAL A 27 1.20 -10.21 10.00
CA VAL A 27 2.59 -10.69 9.87
C VAL A 27 3.17 -10.31 8.52
N ILE A 28 2.42 -10.49 7.43
CA ILE A 28 2.91 -10.15 6.09
C ILE A 28 3.09 -8.64 5.94
N THR A 29 2.20 -7.82 6.49
CA THR A 29 2.36 -6.36 6.49
C THR A 29 3.61 -5.93 7.28
N ILE A 30 3.88 -6.55 8.44
CA ILE A 30 5.10 -6.27 9.21
C ILE A 30 6.34 -6.64 8.39
N LEU A 31 6.34 -7.79 7.69
CA LEU A 31 7.43 -8.18 6.80
C LEU A 31 7.62 -7.17 5.66
N ALA A 32 6.54 -6.68 5.06
CA ALA A 32 6.61 -5.65 4.02
C ALA A 32 7.23 -4.34 4.54
N VAL A 33 6.86 -3.92 5.76
CA VAL A 33 7.49 -2.75 6.41
C VAL A 33 8.98 -2.99 6.67
N ILE A 34 9.36 -4.20 7.13
CA ILE A 34 10.78 -4.56 7.30
C ILE A 34 11.53 -4.50 5.97
N ALA A 35 10.93 -4.97 4.87
CA ALA A 35 11.54 -4.88 3.55
C ALA A 35 11.76 -3.42 3.12
N LEU A 36 10.82 -2.52 3.42
CA LEU A 36 10.99 -1.08 3.18
C LEU A 36 12.11 -0.48 4.03
N VAL A 37 12.21 -0.86 5.31
CA VAL A 37 13.30 -0.39 6.19
C VAL A 37 14.66 -0.90 5.68
N VAL A 38 14.75 -2.17 5.28
CA VAL A 38 15.96 -2.75 4.69
C VAL A 38 16.33 -2.03 3.39
N PHE A 39 15.36 -1.72 2.54
CA PHE A 39 15.56 -0.89 1.36
C PHE A 39 16.12 0.49 1.73
N THR A 40 15.48 1.19 2.68
CA THR A 40 15.92 2.52 3.13
C THR A 40 17.37 2.50 3.62
N VAL A 41 17.70 1.56 4.52
CA VAL A 41 19.06 1.43 5.07
C VAL A 41 20.07 1.03 3.99
N GLY A 42 19.69 0.16 3.06
CA GLY A 42 20.56 -0.27 1.96
C GLY A 42 20.85 0.82 0.93
N MET A 43 19.93 1.76 0.73
CA MET A 43 20.06 2.85 -0.23
C MET A 43 20.73 4.10 0.34
N LEU A 44 20.55 4.38 1.63
CA LEU A 44 21.08 5.58 2.29
C LEU A 44 22.58 5.87 2.01
N PRO A 45 23.50 4.88 2.01
CA PRO A 45 24.92 5.13 1.75
C PRO A 45 25.24 5.54 0.30
N HIS A 46 24.34 5.24 -0.64
CA HIS A 46 24.54 5.46 -2.07
C HIS A 46 23.76 6.66 -2.59
N PHE A 47 23.23 7.49 -1.69
CA PHE A 47 22.44 8.65 -2.07
C PHE A 47 23.31 9.77 -2.62
N GLU A 48 23.10 10.11 -3.88
CA GLU A 48 23.72 11.25 -4.54
C GLU A 48 22.67 12.23 -5.06
N VAL A 49 22.81 13.51 -4.70
CA VAL A 49 21.82 14.54 -5.08
C VAL A 49 21.76 14.77 -6.59
N ASN A 50 22.89 14.59 -7.29
CA ASN A 50 22.96 14.77 -8.74
C ASN A 50 22.07 13.79 -9.50
N ASN A 51 21.88 12.58 -8.98
CA ASN A 51 21.06 11.54 -9.58
C ASN A 51 19.56 11.87 -9.54
N LEU A 52 19.13 12.83 -8.71
CA LEU A 52 17.73 13.30 -8.69
C LEU A 52 17.38 14.15 -9.91
N PHE A 53 18.38 14.77 -10.54
CA PHE A 53 18.21 15.78 -11.60
C PHE A 53 18.91 15.35 -12.89
N ASP A 54 19.08 14.04 -13.11
CA ASP A 54 19.75 13.47 -14.28
C ASP A 54 18.85 13.42 -15.54
N ILE A 55 17.54 13.65 -15.38
CA ILE A 55 16.59 13.70 -16.50
C ILE A 55 16.85 14.95 -17.35
N PRO A 56 17.04 14.82 -18.68
CA PRO A 56 17.23 15.95 -19.56
C PRO A 56 15.99 16.86 -19.61
N VAL A 57 16.22 18.18 -19.61
CA VAL A 57 15.12 19.16 -19.67
C VAL A 57 14.46 19.12 -21.05
N ASN A 58 13.15 18.88 -21.07
CA ASN A 58 12.38 18.93 -22.30
C ASN A 58 11.96 20.37 -22.61
N SER A 59 12.74 21.07 -23.43
CA SER A 59 12.51 22.48 -23.77
C SER A 59 11.22 22.76 -24.57
N GLU A 60 10.55 21.71 -25.05
CA GLU A 60 9.27 21.86 -25.77
C GLU A 60 8.09 22.06 -24.82
N LEU A 61 8.26 21.71 -23.53
CA LEU A 61 7.19 21.75 -22.53
C LEU A 61 7.17 23.06 -21.76
N LEU A 62 5.95 23.61 -21.59
CA LEU A 62 5.75 24.84 -20.83
C LEU A 62 6.14 24.65 -19.34
N GLY A 63 7.00 25.54 -18.86
CA GLY A 63 7.50 25.52 -17.48
C GLY A 63 8.60 24.48 -17.22
N ALA A 64 9.18 23.87 -18.27
CA ALA A 64 10.32 22.97 -18.11
C ALA A 64 11.54 23.70 -17.53
N SER A 65 12.18 23.08 -16.55
CA SER A 65 13.37 23.61 -15.87
C SER A 65 14.24 22.46 -15.37
N ALA A 66 15.45 22.75 -14.90
CA ALA A 66 16.34 21.74 -14.31
C ALA A 66 15.71 21.00 -13.11
N PHE A 67 14.79 21.64 -12.38
CA PHE A 67 14.05 21.02 -11.28
C PHE A 67 12.81 20.24 -11.75
N LEU A 68 12.16 20.73 -12.80
CA LEU A 68 10.94 20.15 -13.37
C LEU A 68 11.14 19.89 -14.87
N PRO A 69 11.88 18.82 -15.24
CA PRO A 69 12.32 18.59 -16.62
C PRO A 69 11.16 18.36 -17.59
N GLU A 70 10.00 17.89 -17.10
CA GLU A 70 8.77 17.66 -17.86
C GLU A 70 7.75 18.82 -17.75
N GLY A 71 8.17 19.95 -17.18
CA GLY A 71 7.32 21.12 -16.97
C GLY A 71 6.01 20.84 -16.22
N TYR A 72 5.00 21.69 -16.42
CA TYR A 72 3.71 21.54 -15.71
C TYR A 72 2.98 20.24 -16.05
N ILE A 73 3.20 19.70 -17.25
CA ILE A 73 2.58 18.43 -17.67
C ILE A 73 3.05 17.29 -16.79
N GLY A 74 4.33 17.26 -16.40
CA GLY A 74 4.88 16.26 -15.47
C GLY A 74 4.16 16.21 -14.13
N ILE A 75 3.70 17.35 -13.61
CA ILE A 75 2.91 17.41 -12.36
C ILE A 75 1.56 16.71 -12.56
N TRP A 76 0.87 17.04 -13.66
CA TRP A 76 -0.45 16.47 -13.96
C TRP A 76 -0.40 14.97 -14.25
N THR A 77 0.66 14.48 -14.90
CA THR A 77 0.84 13.04 -15.15
C THR A 77 1.21 12.26 -13.89
N ALA A 78 1.88 12.90 -12.91
CA ALA A 78 2.23 12.27 -11.64
C ALA A 78 1.05 12.17 -10.66
N LEU A 79 0.08 13.10 -10.72
CA LEU A 79 -1.05 13.18 -9.78
C LEU A 79 -1.87 11.87 -9.65
N PRO A 80 -2.26 11.17 -10.73
CA PRO A 80 -2.99 9.91 -10.63
C PRO A 80 -2.25 8.84 -9.83
N PHE A 81 -0.92 8.76 -9.96
CA PHE A 81 -0.10 7.81 -9.22
C PHE A 81 0.01 8.19 -7.74
N ALA A 82 0.09 9.49 -7.43
CA ALA A 82 0.05 9.98 -6.06
C ALA A 82 -1.31 9.69 -5.39
N MET A 83 -2.43 9.84 -6.10
CA MET A 83 -3.75 9.47 -5.58
C MET A 83 -3.87 7.97 -5.33
N TRP A 84 -3.32 7.14 -6.23
CA TRP A 84 -3.33 5.68 -6.10
C TRP A 84 -2.68 5.19 -4.81
N LEU A 85 -1.63 5.87 -4.33
CA LEU A 85 -0.93 5.54 -3.08
C LEU A 85 -1.86 5.51 -1.85
N PHE A 86 -2.91 6.33 -1.84
CA PHE A 86 -3.83 6.46 -0.70
C PHE A 86 -5.14 5.70 -0.86
N LEU A 87 -5.35 5.03 -2.01
CA LEU A 87 -6.62 4.35 -2.33
C LEU A 87 -7.02 3.32 -1.26
N ALA A 88 -6.07 2.64 -0.63
CA ALA A 88 -6.37 1.61 0.37
C ALA A 88 -6.84 2.15 1.74
N VAL A 89 -6.61 3.44 2.04
CA VAL A 89 -6.90 4.02 3.37
C VAL A 89 -8.42 4.10 3.62
N GLU A 90 -9.23 4.20 2.57
CA GLU A 90 -10.70 4.23 2.66
C GLU A 90 -11.29 2.92 3.21
N GLY A 91 -10.53 1.83 3.17
CA GLY A 91 -10.95 0.54 3.72
C GLY A 91 -10.91 0.48 5.25
N VAL A 92 -10.16 1.37 5.91
CA VAL A 92 -9.99 1.38 7.37
C VAL A 92 -11.34 1.50 8.11
N PRO A 93 -12.24 2.45 7.76
CA PRO A 93 -13.62 2.54 8.29
C PRO A 93 -14.43 1.24 8.35
N LEU A 94 -14.19 0.29 7.44
CA LEU A 94 -14.97 -0.95 7.34
C LEU A 94 -14.67 -1.92 8.49
N ALA A 95 -13.57 -1.71 9.20
CA ALA A 95 -13.20 -2.48 10.38
C ALA A 95 -13.80 -1.89 11.69
N ALA A 96 -14.61 -0.84 11.61
CA ALA A 96 -15.19 -0.18 12.79
C ALA A 96 -16.01 -1.15 13.67
N GLU A 97 -16.68 -2.14 13.06
CA GLU A 97 -17.47 -3.14 13.80
C GLU A 97 -16.60 -4.09 14.65
N GLU A 98 -15.30 -4.19 14.36
CA GLU A 98 -14.34 -5.06 15.07
C GLU A 98 -13.39 -4.28 15.99
N ALA A 99 -13.44 -2.95 15.95
CA ALA A 99 -12.63 -2.10 16.80
C ALA A 99 -13.18 -2.07 18.24
N THR A 100 -12.28 -2.14 19.23
CA THR A 100 -12.68 -2.09 20.65
C THR A 100 -13.28 -0.73 21.03
N ASN A 101 -12.70 0.37 20.54
CA ASN A 101 -13.25 1.71 20.71
C ASN A 101 -13.29 2.47 19.37
N PRO A 102 -14.36 2.29 18.57
CA PRO A 102 -14.43 2.86 17.22
C PRO A 102 -14.32 4.39 17.20
N ALA A 103 -14.82 5.08 18.22
CA ALA A 103 -14.79 6.55 18.30
C ALA A 103 -13.36 7.11 18.39
N ARG A 104 -12.42 6.35 18.95
CA ARG A 104 -11.03 6.77 19.15
C ARG A 104 -10.06 6.07 18.21
N ASP A 105 -10.27 4.77 17.98
CA ASP A 105 -9.33 3.93 17.26
C ASP A 105 -9.41 4.16 15.75
N MET A 106 -10.60 4.43 15.21
CA MET A 106 -10.79 4.66 13.78
C MET A 106 -10.12 5.94 13.28
N PRO A 107 -10.31 7.12 13.90
CA PRO A 107 -9.65 8.34 13.45
C PRO A 107 -8.12 8.23 13.56
N ARG A 108 -7.62 7.60 14.64
CA ARG A 108 -6.18 7.41 14.86
C ARG A 108 -5.57 6.44 13.85
N GLY A 109 -6.27 5.35 13.53
CA GLY A 109 -5.83 4.39 12.52
C GLY A 109 -5.69 5.04 11.14
N ILE A 110 -6.66 5.88 10.74
CA ILE A 110 -6.61 6.61 9.47
C ILE A 110 -5.45 7.61 9.44
N ILE A 111 -5.30 8.44 10.49
CA ILE A 111 -4.22 9.43 10.53
C ILE A 111 -2.85 8.73 10.56
N ALA A 112 -2.70 7.68 11.37
CA ALA A 112 -1.47 6.92 11.45
C ALA A 112 -1.12 6.29 10.09
N SER A 113 -2.07 5.63 9.42
CA SER A 113 -1.81 5.02 8.11
C SER A 113 -1.41 6.06 7.06
N MET A 114 -2.06 7.23 7.04
CA MET A 114 -1.69 8.34 6.14
C MET A 114 -0.26 8.83 6.40
N LEU A 115 0.11 9.05 7.67
CA LEU A 115 1.47 9.49 8.03
C LEU A 115 2.53 8.45 7.68
N PHE A 116 2.26 7.16 7.93
CA PHE A 116 3.15 6.07 7.56
C PHE A 116 3.33 5.98 6.04
N LEU A 117 2.24 6.09 5.26
CA LEU A 117 2.31 6.10 3.81
C LEU A 117 3.11 7.30 3.28
N LEU A 118 2.86 8.50 3.82
CA LEU A 118 3.62 9.70 3.43
C LEU A 118 5.12 9.55 3.74
N LEU A 119 5.46 9.02 4.92
CA LEU A 119 6.85 8.81 5.32
C LEU A 119 7.57 7.84 4.37
N PHE A 120 7.02 6.65 4.17
CA PHE A 120 7.64 5.65 3.30
C PHE A 120 7.64 6.08 1.84
N ALA A 121 6.58 6.75 1.36
CA ALA A 121 6.55 7.28 0.01
C ALA A 121 7.60 8.36 -0.21
N ALA A 122 7.81 9.28 0.75
CA ALA A 122 8.88 10.26 0.67
C ALA A 122 10.26 9.57 0.64
N LEU A 123 10.49 8.57 1.51
CA LEU A 123 11.74 7.81 1.52
C LEU A 123 12.00 7.13 0.17
N VAL A 124 11.01 6.47 -0.41
CA VAL A 124 11.14 5.80 -1.72
C VAL A 124 11.34 6.84 -2.84
N LEU A 125 10.57 7.92 -2.83
CA LEU A 125 10.62 8.99 -3.82
C LEU A 125 12.00 9.64 -3.91
N PHE A 126 12.71 9.80 -2.79
CA PHE A 126 14.05 10.37 -2.78
C PHE A 126 15.15 9.32 -2.97
N LEU A 127 15.05 8.17 -2.30
CA LEU A 127 16.15 7.19 -2.29
C LEU A 127 16.27 6.40 -3.58
N VAL A 128 15.16 6.10 -4.27
CA VAL A 128 15.20 5.41 -5.58
C VAL A 128 15.99 6.23 -6.61
N PRO A 129 15.56 7.46 -6.97
CA PRO A 129 16.31 8.26 -7.93
C PRO A 129 17.67 8.70 -7.38
N GLY A 130 17.78 9.02 -6.08
CA GLY A 130 19.04 9.43 -5.49
C GLY A 130 20.13 8.37 -5.50
N GLY A 131 19.76 7.08 -5.40
CA GLY A 131 20.73 6.00 -5.48
C GLY A 131 21.01 5.49 -6.90
N ALA A 132 19.99 5.43 -7.77
CA ALA A 132 20.09 4.74 -9.06
C ALA A 132 19.90 5.63 -10.30
N GLY A 133 19.61 6.92 -10.13
CA GLY A 133 19.27 7.85 -11.22
C GLY A 133 17.76 7.93 -11.47
N ALA A 134 17.23 9.15 -11.60
CA ALA A 134 15.81 9.36 -11.91
C ALA A 134 15.49 8.96 -13.35
N GLU A 135 16.38 9.22 -14.31
CA GLU A 135 16.21 8.82 -15.71
C GLU A 135 16.18 7.28 -15.86
N ALA A 136 17.09 6.57 -15.19
CA ALA A 136 17.14 5.11 -15.22
C ALA A 136 15.88 4.48 -14.61
N MET A 137 15.32 5.09 -13.55
CA MET A 137 14.17 4.54 -12.83
C MET A 137 12.82 4.95 -13.42
N LYS A 138 12.74 6.00 -14.25
CA LYS A 138 11.50 6.48 -14.88
C LYS A 138 10.77 5.41 -15.70
N SER A 139 11.51 4.55 -16.39
CA SER A 139 10.95 3.49 -17.25
C SER A 139 10.90 2.10 -16.58
N HIS A 140 11.39 1.99 -15.34
CA HIS A 140 11.52 0.72 -14.65
C HIS A 140 10.18 0.27 -14.06
N THR A 141 9.79 -1.00 -14.27
CA THR A 141 8.49 -1.53 -13.80
C THR A 141 8.41 -1.72 -12.28
N ALA A 142 9.55 -2.00 -11.65
CA ALA A 142 9.68 -2.17 -10.20
C ALA A 142 10.84 -1.31 -9.67
N PRO A 143 10.71 0.02 -9.61
CA PRO A 143 11.83 0.93 -9.38
C PRO A 143 12.49 0.75 -8.01
N LEU A 144 11.75 0.34 -6.98
CA LEU A 144 12.28 0.01 -5.65
C LEU A 144 13.33 -1.12 -5.70
N VAL A 145 13.02 -2.22 -6.41
CA VAL A 145 13.93 -3.37 -6.55
C VAL A 145 15.01 -3.06 -7.59
N GLY A 146 14.64 -2.40 -8.68
CA GLY A 146 15.55 -1.98 -9.75
C GLY A 146 16.69 -1.11 -9.22
N ALA A 147 16.39 -0.16 -8.32
CA ALA A 147 17.41 0.68 -7.71
C ALA A 147 18.44 -0.12 -6.89
N LEU A 148 17.99 -1.10 -6.11
CA LEU A 148 18.89 -2.00 -5.38
C LEU A 148 19.74 -2.87 -6.33
N GLN A 149 19.16 -3.32 -7.44
CA GLN A 149 19.87 -4.10 -8.46
C GLN A 149 20.89 -3.27 -9.23
N ALA A 150 20.62 -1.99 -9.47
CA ALA A 150 21.55 -1.07 -10.13
C ALA A 150 22.82 -0.86 -9.28
N ILE A 151 22.67 -0.76 -7.96
CA ILE A 151 23.79 -0.49 -7.04
C ILE A 151 24.55 -1.77 -6.65
N TYR A 152 23.82 -2.80 -6.19
CA TYR A 152 24.42 -4.02 -5.64
C TYR A 152 24.52 -5.17 -6.66
N GLY A 153 24.03 -4.95 -7.88
CA GLY A 153 23.95 -5.96 -8.93
C GLY A 153 22.70 -6.83 -8.88
N ASN A 154 22.34 -7.41 -10.02
CA ASN A 154 21.12 -8.21 -10.22
C ASN A 154 20.98 -9.42 -9.27
N ASN A 155 22.11 -9.97 -8.81
CA ASN A 155 22.13 -11.17 -7.96
C ASN A 155 22.23 -10.85 -6.45
N SER A 156 22.11 -9.57 -6.06
CA SER A 156 22.21 -9.14 -4.66
C SER A 156 21.18 -9.81 -3.77
N ILE A 157 21.63 -10.25 -2.60
CA ILE A 157 20.76 -10.87 -1.57
C ILE A 157 19.72 -9.87 -1.08
N ILE A 158 20.10 -8.58 -0.95
CA ILE A 158 19.21 -7.51 -0.48
C ILE A 158 18.09 -7.27 -1.50
N ALA A 159 18.44 -7.14 -2.78
CA ALA A 159 17.46 -6.96 -3.85
C ALA A 159 16.48 -8.14 -3.94
N LYS A 160 16.98 -9.38 -3.85
CA LYS A 160 16.14 -10.58 -3.84
C LYS A 160 15.21 -10.63 -2.63
N PHE A 161 15.72 -10.30 -1.45
CA PHE A 161 14.93 -10.28 -0.23
C PHE A 161 13.77 -9.28 -0.33
N VAL A 162 14.06 -8.04 -0.71
CA VAL A 162 13.05 -6.99 -0.87
C VAL A 162 12.03 -7.35 -1.96
N ASN A 163 12.48 -7.95 -3.07
CA ASN A 163 11.59 -8.40 -4.15
C ASN A 163 10.61 -9.49 -3.65
N ILE A 164 11.13 -10.55 -3.03
CA ILE A 164 10.30 -11.67 -2.56
C ILE A 164 9.29 -11.20 -1.51
N ILE A 165 9.75 -10.46 -0.50
CA ILE A 165 8.87 -9.97 0.57
C ILE A 165 7.86 -8.94 0.04
N GLY A 166 8.29 -8.06 -0.88
CA GLY A 166 7.41 -7.12 -1.57
C GLY A 166 6.31 -7.83 -2.35
N LEU A 167 6.64 -8.91 -3.07
CA LEU A 167 5.66 -9.72 -3.80
C LEU A 167 4.63 -10.36 -2.86
N PHE A 168 5.06 -10.95 -1.75
CA PHE A 168 4.14 -11.49 -0.75
C PHE A 168 3.28 -10.39 -0.12
N GLY A 169 3.83 -9.20 0.11
CA GLY A 169 3.09 -8.03 0.55
C GLY A 169 1.97 -7.61 -0.41
N LEU A 170 2.27 -7.58 -1.71
CA LEU A 170 1.27 -7.29 -2.76
C LEU A 170 0.16 -8.34 -2.79
N ILE A 171 0.51 -9.62 -2.73
CA ILE A 171 -0.45 -10.73 -2.68
C ILE A 171 -1.33 -10.61 -1.44
N ALA A 172 -0.76 -10.34 -0.26
CA ALA A 172 -1.53 -10.12 0.95
C ALA A 172 -2.48 -8.92 0.79
N SER A 173 -2.03 -7.81 0.21
CA SER A 173 -2.90 -6.65 -0.05
C SER A 173 -4.14 -7.02 -0.89
N PHE A 174 -3.99 -7.88 -1.90
CA PHE A 174 -5.14 -8.40 -2.66
C PHE A 174 -6.13 -9.17 -1.79
N PHE A 175 -5.66 -10.05 -0.91
CA PHE A 175 -6.54 -10.74 0.04
C PHE A 175 -7.24 -9.76 0.99
N SER A 176 -6.53 -8.70 1.43
CA SER A 176 -7.08 -7.68 2.33
C SER A 176 -8.23 -6.93 1.67
N ILE A 177 -8.05 -6.53 0.42
CA ILE A 177 -9.03 -5.71 -0.29
C ILE A 177 -10.26 -6.52 -0.70
N ILE A 178 -10.08 -7.79 -1.10
CA ILE A 178 -11.20 -8.72 -1.37
C ILE A 178 -12.04 -8.91 -0.11
N TYR A 179 -11.39 -9.09 1.04
CA TYR A 179 -12.07 -9.19 2.33
C TYR A 179 -12.87 -7.92 2.66
N ALA A 180 -12.27 -6.74 2.50
CA ALA A 180 -12.92 -5.45 2.73
C ALA A 180 -14.14 -5.22 1.81
N TYR A 181 -14.00 -5.48 0.50
CA TYR A 181 -15.09 -5.33 -0.46
C TYR A 181 -16.25 -6.30 -0.20
N SER A 182 -15.97 -7.53 0.25
CA SER A 182 -17.03 -8.48 0.60
C SER A 182 -18.00 -7.91 1.65
N ARG A 183 -17.49 -7.12 2.60
CA ARG A 183 -18.29 -6.45 3.64
C ARG A 183 -19.12 -5.31 3.08
N GLN A 184 -18.54 -4.50 2.20
CA GLN A 184 -19.26 -3.41 1.53
C GLN A 184 -20.43 -3.94 0.69
N VAL A 185 -20.18 -4.99 -0.11
CA VAL A 185 -21.20 -5.62 -0.95
C VAL A 185 -22.34 -6.21 -0.10
N PHE A 186 -22.00 -6.87 1.01
CA PHE A 186 -23.00 -7.38 1.96
C PHE A 186 -23.86 -6.25 2.55
N ALA A 187 -23.23 -5.15 2.97
CA ALA A 187 -23.94 -3.99 3.53
C ALA A 187 -24.86 -3.31 2.49
N LEU A 188 -24.40 -3.15 1.24
CA LEU A 188 -25.18 -2.58 0.13
C LEU A 188 -26.35 -3.47 -0.29
N SER A 189 -26.15 -4.79 -0.32
CA SER A 189 -27.23 -5.77 -0.59
C SER A 189 -28.29 -5.74 0.52
N ARG A 190 -27.88 -5.63 1.80
CA ARG A 190 -28.81 -5.45 2.93
C ARG A 190 -29.57 -4.13 2.87
N ALA A 191 -28.94 -3.08 2.35
CA ALA A 191 -29.57 -1.77 2.14
C ALA A 191 -30.49 -1.74 0.89
N GLY A 192 -30.55 -2.82 0.10
CA GLY A 192 -31.44 -2.94 -1.06
C GLY A 192 -30.91 -2.35 -2.36
N TYR A 193 -29.67 -1.85 -2.38
CA TYR A 193 -29.02 -1.30 -3.59
C TYR A 193 -28.49 -2.39 -4.54
N LEU A 194 -28.27 -3.61 -4.04
CA LEU A 194 -27.76 -4.76 -4.79
C LEU A 194 -28.70 -5.97 -4.66
N PRO A 195 -28.64 -6.95 -5.60
CA PRO A 195 -29.44 -8.18 -5.53
C PRO A 195 -29.32 -8.89 -4.18
N ARG A 196 -30.46 -9.32 -3.61
CA ARG A 196 -30.53 -9.92 -2.26
C ARG A 196 -29.77 -11.23 -2.10
N TRP A 197 -29.46 -11.94 -3.19
CA TRP A 197 -28.68 -13.18 -3.11
C TRP A 197 -27.23 -12.94 -2.66
N LEU A 198 -26.70 -11.71 -2.81
CA LEU A 198 -25.34 -11.34 -2.36
C LEU A 198 -25.22 -11.20 -0.84
N CYS A 199 -26.33 -10.96 -0.12
CA CYS A 199 -26.33 -10.97 1.35
C CYS A 199 -26.67 -12.34 1.95
N CYS A 200 -26.91 -13.37 1.13
CA CYS A 200 -27.13 -14.72 1.63
C CYS A 200 -25.78 -15.36 2.03
N LEU A 201 -25.55 -15.47 3.34
CA LEU A 201 -24.44 -16.25 3.87
C LEU A 201 -24.76 -17.75 3.75
N ASN A 202 -23.76 -18.55 3.35
CA ASN A 202 -23.95 -19.98 3.23
C ASN A 202 -24.06 -20.62 4.62
N ARG A 203 -25.18 -21.27 4.90
CA ARG A 203 -25.50 -21.85 6.22
C ARG A 203 -24.91 -23.26 6.30
N TRP A 204 -23.60 -23.35 6.49
CA TRP A 204 -22.94 -24.64 6.76
C TRP A 204 -23.02 -24.96 8.26
N ASN A 205 -23.65 -26.10 8.55
CA ASN A 205 -23.57 -26.84 9.82
C ASN A 205 -22.12 -27.28 10.11
#